data_AF-A0A2H0D835-F1
#
_entry.id   AF-A0A2H0D835-F1
#
_cell.length_a   1.000
_cell.length_b   1.000
_cell.length_c   1.000
_cell.angle_alpha   90.00
_cell.angle_beta   90.00
_cell.angle_gamma   90.00
#
_symmetry.space_group_name_H-M   'P 1'
#
loop_
_entity.id
_entity.type
_entity.pdbx_description
1 polymer ?
#
loop_
_entity_poly.entity_id
_entity_poly.type
_entity_poly.pdbx_seq_one_letter_code
_entity_poly.pdbx_strand_id
1 'polypeptide(L)'
;VFTNSALIWNGNIQENLMFADYVSLKIDTVKEDTWLKINRPHQRLQYDLILDGIKQFSKRFQGTLTTETTLIQNMNDNAEEVEQLANFLNTLEHETSYFMTPMFPPAESYAVSPEADTLDQLSKLIKEKVTNSVLLCCPETEEFFATDDFENEFMGLLSIHPIGVDAVKHFIKGNGELKKLNELVKNQIIKEVGFNGKNYFMMVDAPQVEVGN
;
A
#
# COMPACT_ATOMS: atom_id res chain seq x y z
N VAL A 1 -10.47 8.65 6.67
CA VAL A 1 -10.85 8.07 5.37
C VAL A 1 -9.59 7.87 4.55
N PHE A 2 -9.32 6.64 4.11
CA PHE A 2 -8.26 6.35 3.14
C PHE A 2 -8.91 6.20 1.76
N THR A 3 -8.36 6.84 0.74
CA THR A 3 -8.94 6.81 -0.60
C THR A 3 -7.89 6.77 -1.70
N ASN A 4 -8.21 6.08 -2.79
CA ASN A 4 -7.39 6.06 -4.00
C ASN A 4 -7.45 7.37 -4.81
N SER A 5 -8.16 8.38 -4.32
CA SER A 5 -8.31 9.72 -4.92
C SER A 5 -9.05 9.76 -6.26
N ALA A 6 -9.48 8.63 -6.83
CA ALA A 6 -9.96 8.54 -8.21
C ALA A 6 -11.16 9.45 -8.53
N LEU A 7 -11.99 9.77 -7.53
CA LEU A 7 -13.19 10.61 -7.67
C LEU A 7 -13.10 11.94 -6.90
N ILE A 8 -11.93 12.31 -6.41
CA ILE A 8 -11.76 13.52 -5.58
C ILE A 8 -12.07 14.82 -6.35
N TRP A 9 -12.03 14.79 -7.68
CA TRP A 9 -12.45 15.88 -8.56
C TRP A 9 -13.97 16.17 -8.50
N ASN A 10 -14.77 15.21 -8.02
CA ASN A 10 -16.20 15.37 -7.90
C ASN A 10 -16.57 16.17 -6.64
N GLY A 11 -17.21 17.32 -6.82
CA GLY A 11 -17.62 18.20 -5.73
C GLY A 11 -18.46 17.52 -4.64
N ASN A 12 -19.38 16.62 -5.01
CA ASN A 12 -20.21 15.89 -4.04
C ASN A 12 -19.37 14.93 -3.17
N ILE A 13 -18.33 14.33 -3.75
CA ILE A 13 -17.40 13.48 -3.00
C ILE A 13 -16.60 14.33 -2.03
N GLN A 14 -16.08 15.48 -2.48
CA GLN A 14 -15.39 16.42 -1.60
C GLN A 14 -16.28 16.85 -0.43
N GLU A 15 -17.53 17.25 -0.69
CA GLU A 15 -18.50 17.66 0.34
C GLU A 15 -18.73 16.58 1.39
N ASN A 16 -18.87 15.32 0.98
CA ASN A 16 -18.99 14.20 1.91
C ASN A 16 -17.72 13.98 2.73
N LEU A 17 -16.55 14.16 2.12
CA LEU A 17 -15.27 14.03 2.82
C LEU A 17 -15.03 15.15 3.84
N MET A 18 -15.67 16.32 3.69
CA MET A 18 -15.54 17.43 4.64
C MET A 18 -16.01 17.10 6.07
N PHE A 19 -16.81 16.04 6.24
CA PHE A 19 -17.26 15.58 7.56
C PHE A 19 -16.25 14.67 8.27
N ALA A 20 -15.16 14.26 7.61
CA ALA A 20 -14.13 13.43 8.22
C ALA A 20 -13.11 14.27 8.99
N ASP A 21 -12.60 13.74 10.11
CA ASP A 21 -11.51 14.37 10.86
C ASP A 21 -10.14 14.16 10.17
N TYR A 22 -10.02 13.07 9.39
CA TYR A 22 -8.77 12.65 8.75
C TYR A 22 -9.05 12.10 7.35
N VAL A 23 -8.29 12.55 6.35
CA VAL A 23 -8.33 12.02 4.98
C VAL A 23 -6.90 11.75 4.51
N SER A 24 -6.67 10.56 3.94
CA SER A 24 -5.43 10.22 3.26
C SER A 24 -5.68 9.98 1.77
N LEU A 25 -4.96 10.71 0.92
CA LEU A 25 -5.09 10.67 -0.52
C LEU A 25 -3.93 9.88 -1.14
N LYS A 26 -4.23 8.80 -1.86
CA LYS A 26 -3.22 8.09 -2.64
C LYS A 26 -2.79 8.90 -3.85
N ILE A 27 -1.48 9.09 -4.01
CA ILE A 27 -0.82 9.81 -5.11
C ILE A 27 0.54 9.13 -5.37
N ASP A 28 0.60 8.16 -6.28
CA ASP A 28 1.86 7.42 -6.53
C ASP A 28 2.83 8.13 -7.47
N THR A 29 2.31 9.02 -8.31
CA THR A 29 3.07 9.74 -9.34
C THR A 29 2.24 10.92 -9.81
N VAL A 30 2.84 11.89 -10.50
CA VAL A 30 2.10 12.94 -11.22
C VAL A 30 2.14 12.76 -12.74
N LYS A 31 2.80 11.71 -13.22
CA LYS A 31 2.85 11.34 -14.64
C LYS A 31 1.72 10.37 -14.96
N GLU A 32 0.88 10.74 -15.92
CA GLU A 32 -0.28 9.93 -16.30
C GLU A 32 0.12 8.54 -16.80
N ASP A 33 1.17 8.42 -17.62
CA ASP A 33 1.64 7.11 -18.12
C ASP A 33 2.05 6.17 -16.99
N THR A 34 2.70 6.69 -15.94
CA THR A 34 3.09 5.91 -14.76
C THR A 34 1.87 5.59 -13.90
N TRP A 35 0.93 6.54 -13.76
CA TRP A 35 -0.31 6.34 -13.02
C TRP A 35 -1.17 5.24 -13.65
N LEU A 36 -1.30 5.22 -14.97
CA LEU A 36 -2.00 4.18 -15.72
C LEU A 36 -1.40 2.78 -15.48
N LYS A 37 -0.07 2.68 -15.45
CA LYS A 37 0.64 1.41 -15.19
C LYS A 37 0.43 0.91 -13.76
N ILE A 38 0.55 1.80 -12.77
CA ILE A 38 0.47 1.45 -11.36
C ILE A 38 -0.96 1.16 -10.94
N ASN A 39 -1.88 2.10 -11.18
CA ASN A 39 -3.22 2.10 -10.60
C ASN A 39 -4.28 1.46 -11.50
N ARG A 40 -3.97 1.22 -12.79
CA ARG A 40 -4.89 0.63 -13.78
C ARG A 40 -6.33 1.18 -13.67
N PRO A 41 -6.49 2.51 -13.68
CA PRO A 41 -7.76 3.15 -13.43
C PRO A 41 -8.75 2.88 -14.57
N HIS A 42 -10.04 3.10 -14.30
CA HIS A 42 -11.04 3.06 -15.37
C HIS A 42 -10.74 4.15 -16.41
N GLN A 43 -10.76 3.79 -17.71
CA GLN A 43 -10.39 4.65 -18.86
C GLN A 43 -11.18 5.97 -18.99
N ARG A 44 -12.21 6.18 -18.18
CA ARG A 44 -13.04 7.40 -18.18
C ARG A 44 -12.52 8.46 -17.22
N LEU A 45 -11.58 8.09 -16.35
CA LEU A 45 -10.92 9.00 -15.44
C LEU A 45 -9.84 9.77 -16.22
N GLN A 46 -9.76 11.07 -15.96
CA GLN A 46 -8.76 11.95 -16.54
C GLN A 46 -7.84 12.38 -15.40
N TYR A 47 -6.53 12.15 -15.57
CA TYR A 47 -5.62 12.26 -14.44
C TYR A 47 -5.36 13.71 -14.02
N ASP A 48 -5.31 14.62 -14.97
CA ASP A 48 -5.25 16.06 -14.75
C ASP A 48 -6.41 16.56 -13.89
N LEU A 49 -7.65 16.11 -14.16
CA LEU A 49 -8.82 16.45 -13.33
C LEU A 49 -8.67 15.94 -11.90
N ILE A 50 -8.12 14.73 -11.71
CA ILE A 50 -7.85 14.18 -10.38
C ILE A 50 -6.84 15.04 -9.63
N LEU A 51 -5.70 15.37 -10.26
CA LEU A 51 -4.65 16.21 -9.66
C LEU A 51 -5.17 17.61 -9.30
N ASP A 52 -6.01 18.21 -10.14
CA ASP A 52 -6.65 19.48 -9.84
C ASP A 52 -7.70 19.36 -8.72
N GLY A 53 -8.44 18.26 -8.70
CA GLY A 53 -9.35 17.91 -7.60
C GLY A 53 -8.63 17.81 -6.26
N ILE A 54 -7.46 17.16 -6.23
CA ILE A 54 -6.61 17.05 -5.04
C ILE A 54 -6.19 18.44 -4.55
N LYS A 55 -5.68 19.30 -5.44
CA LYS A 55 -5.27 20.68 -5.10
C LYS A 55 -6.43 21.52 -4.58
N GLN A 56 -7.62 21.37 -5.15
CA GLN A 56 -8.81 22.09 -4.70
C GLN A 56 -9.28 21.59 -3.33
N PHE A 57 -9.29 20.27 -3.14
CA PHE A 57 -9.68 19.65 -1.89
C PHE A 57 -8.73 20.01 -0.75
N SER A 58 -7.41 20.01 -0.99
CA SER A 58 -6.41 20.33 0.03
C SER A 58 -6.60 21.71 0.64
N LYS A 59 -7.01 22.70 -0.15
CA LYS A 59 -7.25 24.08 0.31
C LYS A 59 -8.54 24.26 1.11
N ARG A 60 -9.47 23.30 0.99
CA ARG A 60 -10.82 23.40 1.55
C ARG A 60 -10.97 22.54 2.79
N PHE A 61 -10.36 21.36 2.80
CA PHE A 61 -10.47 20.41 3.88
C PHE A 61 -9.88 20.98 5.17
N GLN A 62 -10.64 20.88 6.28
CA GLN A 62 -10.28 21.50 7.56
C GLN A 62 -9.73 20.49 8.58
N GLY A 63 -9.84 19.19 8.30
CA GLY A 63 -9.26 18.13 9.13
C GLY A 63 -7.79 17.88 8.78
N THR A 64 -7.24 16.78 9.29
CA THR A 64 -5.88 16.34 8.94
C THR A 64 -5.88 15.69 7.56
N LEU A 65 -5.24 16.35 6.59
CA LEU A 65 -4.98 15.78 5.26
C LEU A 65 -3.58 15.18 5.20
N THR A 66 -3.48 13.95 4.71
CA THR A 66 -2.20 13.31 4.41
C THR A 66 -2.20 12.75 3.00
N THR A 67 -1.02 12.40 2.49
CA THR A 67 -0.87 11.73 1.20
C THR A 67 -0.13 10.41 1.36
N GLU A 68 -0.40 9.47 0.45
CA GLU A 68 0.23 8.16 0.43
C GLU A 68 0.80 7.87 -0.97
N THR A 69 2.07 7.48 -1.02
CA THR A 69 2.78 7.13 -2.25
C THR A 69 3.43 5.77 -2.09
N THR A 70 3.08 4.81 -2.95
CA THR A 70 3.79 3.53 -3.01
C THR A 70 4.87 3.57 -4.10
N LEU A 71 6.14 3.42 -3.71
CA LEU A 71 7.27 3.29 -4.64
C LEU A 71 7.37 1.86 -5.15
N ILE A 72 7.34 1.69 -6.47
CA ILE A 72 7.33 0.42 -7.18
C ILE A 72 8.51 0.40 -8.15
N GLN A 73 9.22 -0.73 -8.12
CA GLN A 73 10.40 -0.97 -8.93
C GLN A 73 10.13 -0.77 -10.43
N ASN A 74 11.03 -0.07 -11.12
CA ASN A 74 10.97 0.25 -12.55
C ASN A 74 9.71 1.03 -13.00
N MET A 75 8.97 1.64 -12.07
CA MET A 75 7.76 2.43 -12.38
C MET A 75 7.92 3.88 -11.93
N ASN A 76 7.96 4.12 -10.62
CA ASN A 76 8.10 5.44 -10.01
C ASN A 76 9.31 5.52 -9.06
N ASP A 77 10.28 4.63 -9.21
CA ASP A 77 11.48 4.51 -8.38
C ASP A 77 12.70 5.21 -8.97
N ASN A 78 12.50 6.34 -9.64
CA ASN A 78 13.59 7.15 -10.20
C ASN A 78 13.49 8.61 -9.75
N ALA A 79 14.62 9.33 -9.84
CA ALA A 79 14.73 10.69 -9.36
C ALA A 79 13.74 11.65 -10.04
N GLU A 80 13.48 11.49 -11.34
CA GLU A 80 12.57 12.37 -12.08
C GLU A 80 11.12 12.26 -11.59
N GLU A 81 10.66 11.03 -11.31
CA GLU A 81 9.34 10.77 -10.72
C GLU A 81 9.21 11.41 -9.34
N VAL A 82 10.22 11.22 -8.49
CA VAL A 82 10.24 11.80 -7.13
C VAL A 82 10.28 13.33 -7.18
N GLU A 83 11.08 13.93 -8.07
CA GLU A 83 11.17 15.38 -8.17
C GLU A 83 9.84 16.01 -8.62
N GLN A 84 9.18 15.44 -9.62
CA GLN A 84 7.89 15.95 -10.09
C GLN A 84 6.80 15.75 -9.04
N LEU A 85 6.78 14.59 -8.38
CA LEU A 85 5.85 14.33 -7.28
C LEU A 85 6.10 15.29 -6.11
N ALA A 86 7.35 15.53 -5.73
CA ALA A 86 7.70 16.46 -4.67
C ALA A 86 7.23 17.89 -4.98
N ASN A 87 7.45 18.35 -6.21
CA ASN A 87 6.97 19.66 -6.66
C ASN A 87 5.45 19.79 -6.50
N PHE A 88 4.69 18.74 -6.84
CA PHE A 88 3.25 18.74 -6.69
C PHE A 88 2.80 18.65 -5.23
N LEU A 89 3.34 17.72 -4.45
CA LEU A 89 2.98 17.53 -3.03
C LEU A 89 3.23 18.81 -2.22
N ASN A 90 4.33 19.52 -2.49
CA ASN A 90 4.63 20.80 -1.85
C ASN A 90 3.66 21.93 -2.22
N THR A 91 2.79 21.76 -3.23
CA THR A 91 1.71 22.71 -3.52
C THR A 91 0.45 22.48 -2.69
N LEU A 92 0.35 21.36 -1.97
CA LEU A 92 -0.83 20.95 -1.22
C LEU A 92 -0.77 21.43 0.22
N GLU A 93 -1.90 21.89 0.75
CA GLU A 93 -2.09 22.12 2.18
C GLU A 93 -2.38 20.77 2.86
N HIS A 94 -1.36 20.15 3.42
CA HIS A 94 -1.43 18.82 4.04
C HIS A 94 -0.42 18.70 5.19
N GLU A 95 -0.64 17.73 6.08
CA GLU A 95 0.16 17.54 7.30
C GLU A 95 1.42 16.70 7.03
N THR A 96 1.28 15.56 6.35
CA THR A 96 2.37 14.60 6.11
C THR A 96 2.19 13.87 4.80
N SER A 97 3.31 13.67 4.08
CA SER A 97 3.38 12.79 2.91
C SER A 97 4.05 11.46 3.29
N TYR A 98 3.29 10.38 3.26
CA TYR A 98 3.77 9.04 3.56
C TYR A 98 4.24 8.33 2.29
N PHE A 99 5.46 7.82 2.34
CA PHE A 99 6.03 6.98 1.30
C PHE A 99 6.13 5.56 1.82
N MET A 100 5.78 4.59 0.99
CA MET A 100 5.81 3.17 1.33
C MET A 100 6.35 2.37 0.15
N THR A 101 6.74 1.12 0.39
CA THR A 101 7.06 0.15 -0.66
C THR A 101 6.16 -1.08 -0.47
N PRO A 102 5.98 -1.92 -1.51
CA PRO A 102 5.36 -3.23 -1.33
C PRO A 102 6.10 -4.04 -0.25
N MET A 103 5.46 -4.21 0.92
CA MET A 103 6.02 -4.94 2.06
C MET A 103 5.58 -6.41 2.08
N PHE A 104 4.38 -6.68 1.58
CA PHE A 104 3.79 -8.01 1.50
C PHE A 104 3.79 -8.52 0.06
N PRO A 105 3.74 -9.84 -0.15
CA PRO A 105 3.50 -10.42 -1.47
C PRO A 105 2.28 -9.75 -2.12
N PRO A 106 2.46 -9.07 -3.27
CA PRO A 106 1.37 -8.39 -3.93
C PRO A 106 0.46 -9.39 -4.64
N ALA A 107 -0.80 -9.01 -4.88
CA ALA A 107 -1.67 -9.72 -5.82
C ALA A 107 -1.11 -9.65 -7.26
N GLU A 108 -0.41 -8.55 -7.57
CA GLU A 108 0.14 -8.27 -8.89
C GLU A 108 1.66 -8.44 -8.88
N SER A 109 2.19 -9.35 -9.70
CA SER A 109 3.61 -9.72 -9.69
C SER A 109 4.60 -8.58 -10.03
N TYR A 110 4.12 -7.50 -10.66
CA TYR A 110 4.95 -6.33 -10.97
C TYR A 110 5.15 -5.39 -9.78
N ALA A 111 4.34 -5.50 -8.73
CA ALA A 111 4.38 -4.58 -7.58
C ALA A 111 5.51 -4.99 -6.62
N VAL A 112 6.75 -4.78 -7.06
CA VAL A 112 7.97 -5.11 -6.33
C VAL A 112 8.55 -3.86 -5.69
N SER A 113 9.16 -4.02 -4.50
CA SER A 113 9.90 -2.92 -3.86
C SER A 113 11.11 -2.52 -4.70
N PRO A 114 11.48 -1.22 -4.76
CA PRO A 114 12.76 -0.81 -5.29
C PRO A 114 13.91 -1.53 -4.59
N GLU A 115 15.01 -1.73 -5.31
CA GLU A 115 16.25 -2.29 -4.76
C GLU A 115 16.78 -1.43 -3.62
N ALA A 116 17.53 -2.03 -2.69
CA ALA A 116 18.00 -1.36 -1.48
C ALA A 116 18.79 -0.06 -1.77
N ASP A 117 19.71 -0.10 -2.73
CA ASP A 117 20.51 1.07 -3.12
C ASP A 117 19.64 2.18 -3.75
N THR A 118 18.66 1.80 -4.57
CA THR A 118 17.69 2.73 -5.14
C THR A 118 16.84 3.35 -4.03
N LEU A 119 16.32 2.54 -3.11
CA LEU A 119 15.49 3.01 -2.01
C LEU A 119 16.25 3.97 -1.07
N ASP A 120 17.53 3.71 -0.80
CA ASP A 120 18.39 4.62 -0.01
C ASP A 120 18.56 5.98 -0.72
N GLN A 121 18.79 5.96 -2.03
CA GLN A 121 18.89 7.19 -2.84
C GLN A 121 17.58 7.96 -2.85
N LEU A 122 16.45 7.28 -3.12
CA LEU A 122 15.12 7.90 -3.15
C LEU A 122 14.73 8.42 -1.77
N SER A 123 15.04 7.70 -0.69
CA SER A 123 14.75 8.13 0.68
C SER A 123 15.44 9.47 1.00
N LYS A 124 16.71 9.63 0.62
CA LYS A 124 17.43 10.90 0.76
C LYS A 124 16.79 12.00 -0.07
N LEU A 125 16.45 11.71 -1.32
CA LEU A 125 15.83 12.68 -2.22
C LEU A 125 14.44 13.13 -1.73
N ILE A 126 13.60 12.19 -1.29
CA ILE A 126 12.27 12.45 -0.71
C ILE A 126 12.42 13.34 0.53
N LYS A 127 13.33 12.98 1.43
CA LYS A 127 13.60 13.77 2.65
C LYS A 127 14.09 15.18 2.34
N GLU A 128 14.85 15.36 1.27
CA GLU A 128 15.35 16.67 0.84
C GLU A 128 14.26 17.51 0.17
N LYS A 129 13.44 16.90 -0.69
CA LYS A 129 12.54 17.62 -1.60
C LYS A 129 11.09 17.72 -1.11
N VAL A 130 10.61 16.78 -0.31
CA VAL A 130 9.21 16.69 0.11
C VAL A 130 9.06 17.17 1.55
N THR A 131 8.29 18.24 1.73
CA THR A 131 8.00 18.80 3.06
C THR A 131 7.24 17.77 3.90
N ASN A 132 7.64 17.59 5.18
CA ASN A 132 7.01 16.66 6.11
C ASN A 132 6.83 15.24 5.54
N SER A 133 7.86 14.71 4.90
CA SER A 133 7.85 13.34 4.39
C SER A 133 8.20 12.31 5.46
N VAL A 134 7.52 11.17 5.43
CA VAL A 134 7.80 10.01 6.28
C VAL A 134 7.85 8.77 5.41
N LEU A 135 8.96 8.04 5.47
CA LEU A 135 9.12 6.75 4.79
C LEU A 135 8.74 5.62 5.76
N LEU A 136 7.63 4.94 5.47
CA LEU A 136 7.08 3.80 6.20
C LEU A 136 7.54 2.47 5.59
N CYS A 137 8.82 2.36 5.22
CA CYS A 137 9.36 1.11 4.69
C CYS A 137 9.94 0.24 5.80
N CYS A 138 9.85 -1.08 5.62
CA CYS A 138 10.69 -2.07 6.27
C CYS A 138 10.60 -2.10 7.80
N PRO A 139 9.43 -2.37 8.39
CA PRO A 139 9.35 -2.66 9.81
C PRO A 139 10.28 -3.84 10.16
N GLU A 140 11.11 -3.65 11.19
CA GLU A 140 12.05 -4.68 11.66
C GLU A 140 11.29 -5.92 12.15
N THR A 141 10.09 -5.72 12.68
CA THR A 141 9.22 -6.76 13.23
C THR A 141 7.79 -6.57 12.75
N GLU A 142 7.14 -7.68 12.42
CA GLU A 142 5.70 -7.76 12.22
C GLU A 142 5.13 -8.44 13.46
N GLU A 143 4.20 -7.80 14.14
CA GLU A 143 3.52 -8.39 15.29
C GLU A 143 2.21 -9.05 14.83
N PHE A 144 2.02 -10.30 15.24
CA PHE A 144 0.79 -11.05 15.01
C PHE A 144 0.17 -11.40 16.36
N PHE A 145 -1.12 -11.11 16.50
CA PHE A 145 -1.90 -11.44 17.69
C PHE A 145 -3.19 -12.14 17.28
N ALA A 146 -3.54 -13.19 18.01
CA ALA A 146 -4.84 -13.82 17.97
C ALA A 146 -5.31 -14.12 19.41
N THR A 147 -6.61 -14.30 19.59
CA THR A 147 -7.21 -14.75 20.85
C THR A 147 -7.27 -16.29 20.90
N ASP A 148 -8.25 -16.85 21.61
CA ASP A 148 -8.46 -18.30 21.74
C ASP A 148 -9.02 -18.93 20.45
N ASP A 149 -9.52 -18.11 19.51
CA ASP A 149 -10.02 -18.55 18.20
C ASP A 149 -8.98 -18.34 17.08
N PHE A 150 -7.80 -18.93 17.27
CA PHE A 150 -6.66 -18.77 16.37
C PHE A 150 -7.01 -19.02 14.90
N GLU A 151 -7.72 -20.10 14.58
CA GLU A 151 -7.98 -20.49 13.19
C GLU A 151 -8.85 -19.46 12.47
N ASN A 152 -9.97 -19.04 13.07
CA ASN A 152 -10.85 -18.08 12.42
C ASN A 152 -10.22 -16.68 12.33
N GLU A 153 -9.51 -16.24 13.38
CA GLU A 153 -8.86 -14.93 13.37
C GLU A 153 -7.69 -14.89 12.38
N PHE A 154 -6.87 -15.95 12.34
CA PHE A 154 -5.78 -16.07 11.39
C PHE A 154 -6.29 -16.10 9.95
N MET A 155 -7.33 -16.89 9.66
CA MET A 155 -7.96 -16.92 8.34
C MET A 155 -8.62 -15.58 7.98
N GLY A 156 -9.25 -14.91 8.95
CA GLY A 156 -9.80 -13.57 8.78
C GLY A 156 -8.74 -12.55 8.38
N LEU A 157 -7.58 -12.56 9.04
CA LEU A 157 -6.45 -11.68 8.71
C LEU A 157 -5.84 -12.04 7.35
N LEU A 158 -5.65 -13.32 7.05
CA LEU A 158 -5.14 -13.78 5.75
C LEU A 158 -6.06 -13.45 4.57
N SER A 159 -7.36 -13.20 4.82
CA SER A 159 -8.30 -12.71 3.81
C SER A 159 -8.06 -11.25 3.42
N ILE A 160 -7.34 -10.50 4.26
CA ILE A 160 -7.01 -9.09 4.06
C ILE A 160 -5.60 -8.96 3.48
N HIS A 161 -4.60 -9.62 4.08
CA HIS A 161 -3.21 -9.57 3.62
C HIS A 161 -2.38 -10.80 4.03
N PRO A 162 -1.26 -11.09 3.34
CA PRO A 162 -0.31 -12.10 3.78
C PRO A 162 0.35 -11.73 5.11
N ILE A 163 0.62 -12.72 5.96
CA ILE A 163 1.21 -12.53 7.30
C ILE A 163 2.58 -13.22 7.38
N GLY A 164 3.57 -12.55 7.97
CA GLY A 164 4.93 -13.09 8.11
C GLY A 164 4.97 -14.42 8.86
N VAL A 165 5.65 -15.41 8.29
CA VAL A 165 5.80 -16.76 8.88
C VAL A 165 6.44 -16.69 10.26
N ASP A 166 7.43 -15.81 10.44
CA ASP A 166 8.12 -15.63 11.71
C ASP A 166 7.22 -15.01 12.78
N ALA A 167 6.33 -14.09 12.42
CA ALA A 167 5.36 -13.48 13.32
C ALA A 167 4.38 -14.53 13.86
N VAL A 168 3.82 -15.35 12.96
CA VAL A 168 2.93 -16.46 13.33
C VAL A 168 3.65 -17.50 14.18
N LYS A 169 4.86 -17.90 13.79
CA LYS A 169 5.68 -18.87 14.55
C LYS A 169 6.06 -18.36 15.93
N HIS A 170 6.33 -17.06 16.07
CA HIS A 170 6.61 -16.44 17.35
C HIS A 170 5.38 -16.50 18.27
N PHE A 171 4.20 -16.16 17.74
CA PHE A 171 2.94 -16.20 18.48
C PHE A 171 2.56 -17.61 18.95
N ILE A 172 2.67 -18.63 18.07
CA ILE A 172 2.26 -20.00 18.40
C ILE A 172 3.27 -20.77 19.26
N LYS A 173 4.39 -20.14 19.64
CA LYS A 173 5.45 -20.79 20.41
C LYS A 173 4.97 -21.06 21.84
N GLY A 174 4.41 -22.25 22.06
CA GLY A 174 4.02 -22.75 23.38
C GLY A 174 2.51 -22.81 23.65
N ASN A 175 1.65 -22.49 22.67
CA ASN A 175 0.19 -22.46 22.85
C ASN A 175 -0.58 -23.64 22.20
N GLY A 176 0.10 -24.57 21.52
CA GLY A 176 -0.52 -25.75 20.91
C GLY A 176 -1.11 -25.54 19.51
N GLU A 177 -1.13 -24.31 19.01
CA GLU A 177 -1.72 -23.94 17.71
C GLU A 177 -0.88 -24.39 16.50
N LEU A 178 0.37 -24.84 16.73
CA LEU A 178 1.23 -25.40 15.69
C LEU A 178 0.58 -26.58 14.95
N LYS A 179 -0.26 -27.38 15.63
CA LYS A 179 -1.00 -28.47 14.98
C LYS A 179 -2.01 -27.93 13.97
N LYS A 180 -2.82 -26.93 14.35
CA LYS A 180 -3.81 -26.32 13.47
C LYS A 180 -3.14 -25.65 12.28
N LEU A 181 -2.06 -24.89 12.50
CA LEU A 181 -1.29 -24.28 11.41
C LEU A 181 -0.79 -25.32 10.39
N ASN A 182 -0.23 -26.43 10.88
CA ASN A 182 0.25 -27.50 10.00
C ASN A 182 -0.91 -28.19 9.25
N GLU A 183 -2.08 -28.32 9.86
CA GLU A 183 -3.28 -28.84 9.19
C GLU A 183 -3.75 -27.90 8.07
N LEU A 184 -3.78 -26.59 8.30
CA LEU A 184 -4.12 -25.59 7.27
C LEU A 184 -3.19 -25.67 6.05
N VAL A 185 -1.87 -25.78 6.28
CA VAL A 185 -0.88 -25.94 5.20
C VAL A 185 -1.05 -27.28 4.49
N LYS A 186 -1.17 -28.38 5.24
CA LYS A 186 -1.33 -29.73 4.68
C LYS A 186 -2.59 -29.86 3.84
N ASN A 187 -3.68 -29.22 4.27
CA ASN A 187 -4.96 -29.23 3.57
C ASN A 187 -5.02 -28.22 2.42
N GLN A 188 -3.91 -27.52 2.12
CA GLN A 188 -3.81 -26.50 1.07
C GLN A 188 -4.84 -25.37 1.22
N ILE A 189 -5.21 -25.04 2.46
CA ILE A 189 -6.03 -23.86 2.75
C ILE A 189 -5.14 -22.62 2.68
N ILE A 190 -3.89 -22.75 3.14
CA ILE A 190 -2.86 -21.70 3.09
C ILE A 190 -1.57 -22.24 2.47
N LYS A 191 -0.75 -21.35 1.91
CA LYS A 191 0.57 -21.63 1.36
C LYS A 191 1.62 -20.66 1.91
N GLU A 192 2.87 -21.10 1.93
CA GLU A 192 4.03 -20.26 2.25
C GLU A 192 4.64 -19.70 0.96
N VAL A 193 4.88 -18.39 0.91
CA VAL A 193 5.46 -17.68 -0.24
C VAL A 193 6.60 -16.80 0.21
N GLY A 194 7.72 -16.87 -0.53
CA GLY A 194 8.87 -15.99 -0.32
C GLY A 194 8.68 -14.65 -1.04
N PHE A 195 8.94 -13.54 -0.35
CA PHE A 195 8.91 -12.19 -0.91
C PHE A 195 9.90 -11.29 -0.17
N ASN A 196 10.73 -10.53 -0.90
CA ASN A 196 11.78 -9.65 -0.35
C ASN A 196 12.65 -10.32 0.73
N GLY A 197 13.03 -11.58 0.52
CA GLY A 197 13.88 -12.35 1.46
C GLY A 197 13.19 -12.82 2.75
N LYS A 198 11.87 -12.60 2.89
CA LYS A 198 11.04 -13.09 4.00
C LYS A 198 10.00 -14.09 3.48
N ASN A 199 9.46 -14.91 4.37
CA ASN A 199 8.38 -15.84 4.04
C ASN A 199 7.06 -15.38 4.66
N TYR A 200 5.97 -15.55 3.93
CA TYR A 200 4.62 -15.16 4.32
C TYR A 200 3.64 -16.32 4.15
N PHE A 201 2.67 -16.43 5.04
CA PHE A 201 1.48 -17.23 4.82
C PHE A 201 0.45 -16.43 4.02
N MET A 202 -0.22 -17.10 3.07
CA MET A 202 -1.36 -16.56 2.32
C MET A 202 -2.37 -17.65 2.00
N MET A 203 -3.62 -17.28 1.77
CA MET A 203 -4.62 -18.24 1.30
C MET A 203 -4.24 -18.80 -0.07
N VAL A 204 -4.58 -20.05 -0.33
CA VAL A 204 -4.49 -20.61 -1.68
C VAL A 204 -5.67 -20.05 -2.48
N ASP A 205 -5.39 -19.27 -3.52
CA ASP A 205 -6.43 -18.83 -4.45
C ASP A 205 -7.18 -20.04 -5.02
N ALA A 206 -8.51 -19.94 -5.14
CA ALA A 206 -9.24 -20.87 -5.99
C ALA A 206 -8.61 -20.84 -7.40
N PRO A 207 -8.44 -21.98 -8.09
CA PRO A 207 -7.75 -22.01 -9.38
C PRO A 207 -8.39 -20.97 -10.31
N GLN A 208 -7.59 -19.98 -10.71
CA GLN A 208 -7.93 -19.03 -11.75
C GLN A 208 -8.14 -19.88 -13.01
N VAL A 209 -9.38 -19.98 -13.49
CA VAL A 209 -9.65 -20.54 -14.80
C VAL A 209 -8.91 -19.64 -15.78
N GLU A 210 -7.86 -20.17 -16.41
CA GLU A 210 -7.21 -19.51 -17.54
C GLU A 210 -8.30 -19.21 -18.57
N VAL A 211 -8.69 -17.94 -18.67
CA VAL A 211 -9.49 -17.48 -19.80
C VAL A 211 -8.53 -17.48 -20.97
N GLY A 212 -8.52 -18.60 -21.70
CA GLY A 212 -7.73 -18.79 -22.90
C GLY A 212 -7.99 -17.65 -23.90
N ASN A 213 -6.90 -17.18 -24.49
CA ASN A 213 -6.91 -16.31 -25.67
C ASN A 213 -7.51 -17.05 -26.88
#